data_AF-A0A3C1BQT7-F1
#
_entry.id   AF-A0A3C1BQT7-F1
#
_cell.length_a   1.000
_cell.length_b   1.000
_cell.length_c   1.000
_cell.angle_alpha   90.00
_cell.angle_beta   90.00
_cell.angle_gamma   90.00
#
_symmetry.space_group_name_H-M   'P 1'
#
loop_
_entity.id
_entity.type
_entity.pdbx_description
1 polymer ?
#
loop_
_entity_poly.entity_id
_entity_poly.type
_entity_poly.pdbx_seq_one_letter_code
_entity_poly.pdbx_strand_id
1 'polypeptide(L)'
;MINGKNSSGYKNGNGKKYVQESDIEFMNSLNAAVLQKSPVKMSLILYVITALIIVLFTWAYFTELDELTRGIGKVIPSRQVQVVQNLEGGIVKELLVKEGQFVKSGQVLVIIDDTGAGSSYQEGRAKLGELKARAVRLRAEAGIAPFIIDDDAKNNYPMLIMEEQRLYETNAARRNNEKEVFVQRFKQRQVELANARLRLKNLHTSRGMIHREIELMEPLYKKGLVSELEFIQLKQK
;
A
#
# COMPACT_ATOMS: atom_id res chain seq x y z
N MET A 1 106.90 -109.11 -40.61
CA MET A 1 108.08 -108.32 -41.04
C MET A 1 107.84 -106.87 -40.60
N ILE A 2 108.52 -106.43 -39.53
CA ILE A 2 109.62 -105.42 -39.55
C ILE A 2 109.05 -104.01 -39.84
N ASN A 3 109.10 -102.96 -39.02
CA ASN A 3 110.13 -102.36 -38.14
C ASN A 3 109.36 -101.31 -37.28
N GLY A 4 109.72 -100.90 -36.06
CA GLY A 4 111.05 -100.63 -35.52
C GLY A 4 111.38 -99.13 -35.59
N LYS A 5 111.40 -98.46 -34.40
CA LYS A 5 112.00 -97.15 -34.00
C LYS A 5 110.96 -96.23 -33.34
N ASN A 6 110.90 -96.00 -32.03
CA ASN A 6 111.91 -95.67 -30.99
C ASN A 6 112.19 -94.16 -30.86
N SER A 7 112.06 -93.72 -29.60
CA SER A 7 112.48 -92.47 -28.93
C SER A 7 112.04 -91.10 -29.50
N SER A 8 111.33 -90.33 -28.67
CA SER A 8 112.05 -89.34 -27.83
C SER A 8 111.14 -88.80 -26.74
N GLY A 9 111.58 -88.98 -25.49
CA GLY A 9 110.98 -88.30 -24.35
C GLY A 9 111.40 -86.84 -24.32
N TYR A 10 110.47 -85.96 -23.98
CA TYR A 10 110.80 -84.70 -23.33
C TYR A 10 109.86 -84.52 -22.14
N LYS A 11 110.39 -84.89 -20.96
CA LYS A 11 110.04 -84.22 -19.72
C LYS A 11 110.77 -82.88 -19.70
N ASN A 12 110.01 -81.80 -19.62
CA ASN A 12 110.44 -80.54 -19.02
C ASN A 12 109.16 -79.98 -18.38
N GLY A 13 108.98 -80.02 -17.06
CA GLY A 13 109.80 -79.27 -16.11
C GLY A 13 109.22 -77.88 -15.82
N ASN A 14 107.87 -77.73 -15.87
CA ASN A 14 107.09 -76.75 -15.12
C ASN A 14 105.60 -77.14 -15.19
N GLY A 15 105.04 -77.52 -14.05
CA GLY A 15 103.77 -78.25 -13.94
C GLY A 15 102.52 -77.43 -14.28
N LYS A 16 102.16 -77.36 -15.57
CA LYS A 16 100.79 -77.07 -15.99
C LYS A 16 100.29 -78.20 -16.87
N LYS A 17 99.46 -79.08 -16.29
CA LYS A 17 98.62 -80.03 -17.05
C LYS A 17 97.64 -79.21 -17.88
N TYR A 18 97.61 -79.42 -19.20
CA TYR A 18 96.48 -78.99 -20.00
C TYR A 18 95.30 -79.88 -19.63
N VAL A 19 94.34 -79.29 -18.93
CA VAL A 19 93.08 -79.93 -18.53
C VAL A 19 92.32 -80.26 -19.80
N GLN A 20 92.05 -81.55 -20.03
CA GLN A 20 91.23 -81.99 -21.15
C GLN A 20 89.76 -81.68 -20.85
N GLU A 21 88.99 -81.43 -21.92
CA GLU A 21 87.58 -81.04 -21.89
C GLU A 21 86.65 -82.07 -21.22
N SER A 22 87.17 -83.27 -20.90
CA SER A 22 86.50 -84.32 -20.14
C SER A 22 86.61 -84.19 -18.61
N ASP A 23 87.48 -83.30 -18.10
CA ASP A 23 87.71 -83.15 -16.65
C ASP A 23 86.72 -82.19 -15.96
N ILE A 24 85.80 -81.59 -16.74
CA ILE A 24 84.81 -80.59 -16.29
C ILE A 24 83.58 -81.26 -15.66
N GLU A 25 83.40 -82.57 -15.88
CA GLU A 25 82.22 -83.33 -15.43
C GLU A 25 82.31 -83.76 -13.95
N PHE A 26 83.48 -83.62 -13.31
CA PHE A 26 83.74 -84.08 -11.94
C PHE A 26 84.07 -82.95 -10.94
N MET A 27 83.83 -81.68 -11.28
CA MET A 27 84.05 -80.55 -10.36
C MET A 27 82.80 -80.16 -9.58
N ASN A 28 82.96 -80.07 -8.25
CA ASN A 28 81.94 -79.74 -7.26
C ASN A 28 81.19 -78.43 -7.57
N SER A 29 79.87 -78.47 -7.48
CA SER A 29 78.90 -77.48 -7.99
C SER A 29 78.96 -76.08 -7.36
N LEU A 30 79.77 -75.88 -6.32
CA LEU A 30 79.97 -74.58 -5.67
C LEU A 30 80.96 -73.66 -6.40
N ASN A 31 81.91 -74.21 -7.18
CA ASN A 31 82.89 -73.40 -7.92
C ASN A 31 82.44 -73.04 -9.35
N ALA A 32 81.44 -73.76 -9.89
CA ALA A 32 80.91 -73.51 -11.23
C ALA A 32 80.07 -72.21 -11.32
N ALA A 33 79.44 -71.79 -10.21
CA ALA A 33 78.66 -70.54 -10.16
C ALA A 33 79.53 -69.27 -10.16
N VAL A 34 80.80 -69.37 -9.77
CA VAL A 34 81.73 -68.23 -9.71
C VAL A 34 82.43 -68.00 -11.06
N LEU A 35 82.53 -69.02 -11.92
CA LEU A 35 83.25 -68.97 -13.21
C LEU A 35 82.34 -68.82 -14.45
N GLN A 36 81.02 -68.79 -14.27
CA GLN A 36 80.13 -68.42 -15.37
C GLN A 36 80.23 -66.90 -15.58
N LYS A 37 81.11 -66.50 -16.52
CA LYS A 37 81.30 -65.11 -16.96
C LYS A 37 79.97 -64.37 -16.94
N SER A 38 79.86 -63.37 -16.06
CA SER A 38 78.77 -62.42 -16.07
C SER A 38 78.63 -61.84 -17.48
N PRO A 39 77.55 -62.12 -18.21
CA PRO A 39 77.34 -61.46 -19.48
C PRO A 39 77.05 -60.00 -19.15
N VAL A 40 77.79 -59.07 -19.75
CA VAL A 40 77.61 -57.61 -19.60
C VAL A 40 76.14 -57.16 -19.74
N LYS A 41 75.32 -57.99 -20.40
CA LYS A 41 73.85 -57.88 -20.55
C LYS A 41 73.06 -57.93 -19.23
N MET A 42 73.54 -58.61 -18.18
CA MET A 42 72.83 -58.69 -16.89
C MET A 42 72.98 -57.38 -16.08
N SER A 43 74.17 -56.78 -16.10
CA SER A 43 74.38 -55.45 -15.50
C SER A 43 73.64 -54.36 -16.28
N LEU A 44 73.51 -54.50 -17.61
CA LEU A 44 72.71 -53.60 -18.43
C LEU A 44 71.24 -53.57 -17.99
N ILE A 45 70.65 -54.72 -17.67
CA ILE A 45 69.27 -54.82 -17.18
C ILE A 45 69.10 -54.08 -15.86
N LEU A 46 70.06 -54.19 -14.93
CA LEU A 46 70.02 -53.44 -13.68
C LEU A 46 70.03 -51.93 -13.91
N TYR A 47 70.91 -51.42 -14.78
CA TYR A 47 70.94 -49.99 -15.09
C TYR A 47 69.65 -49.48 -15.76
N VAL A 48 69.04 -50.28 -16.64
CA VAL A 48 67.75 -49.94 -17.26
C VAL A 48 66.64 -49.85 -16.21
N ILE A 49 66.59 -50.78 -15.27
CA ILE A 49 65.62 -50.76 -14.17
C ILE A 49 65.86 -49.54 -13.28
N THR A 50 67.12 -49.25 -12.91
CA THR A 50 67.46 -48.05 -12.12
C THR A 50 67.05 -46.77 -12.85
N ALA A 51 67.33 -46.67 -14.16
CA ALA A 51 66.93 -45.52 -14.96
C ALA A 51 65.41 -45.36 -15.03
N LEU A 52 64.65 -46.45 -15.20
CA LEU A 52 63.19 -46.44 -15.21
C LEU A 52 62.62 -45.92 -13.88
N ILE A 53 63.18 -46.35 -12.76
CA ILE A 53 62.78 -45.90 -11.42
C ILE A 53 63.03 -44.40 -11.26
N ILE A 54 64.20 -43.91 -11.69
CA ILE A 54 64.53 -42.48 -11.63
C ILE A 54 63.56 -41.66 -12.49
N VAL A 55 63.21 -42.14 -13.68
CA VAL A 55 62.23 -41.49 -14.57
C VAL A 55 60.85 -41.43 -13.93
N LEU A 56 60.38 -42.52 -13.30
CA LEU A 56 59.07 -42.55 -12.63
C LEU A 56 59.01 -41.58 -11.44
N PHE A 57 60.06 -41.51 -10.62
CA PHE A 57 60.10 -40.57 -9.50
C PHE A 57 60.16 -39.12 -9.98
N THR A 58 60.93 -38.84 -11.03
CA THR A 58 60.99 -37.51 -11.64
C THR A 58 59.62 -37.11 -12.16
N TRP A 59 58.94 -38.00 -12.88
CA TRP A 59 57.60 -37.77 -13.39
C TRP A 59 56.57 -37.54 -12.27
N ALA A 60 56.56 -38.39 -11.23
CA ALA A 60 55.66 -38.24 -10.08
C ALA A 60 55.90 -36.93 -9.30
N TYR A 61 57.16 -36.47 -9.22
CA TYR A 61 57.50 -35.20 -8.58
C TYR A 61 56.94 -33.98 -9.33
N PHE A 62 56.94 -34.02 -10.67
CA PHE A 62 56.41 -32.94 -11.50
C PHE A 62 54.92 -33.05 -11.80
N THR A 63 54.27 -34.15 -11.41
CA THR A 63 52.84 -34.34 -11.70
C THR A 63 52.02 -33.72 -10.58
N GLU A 64 51.36 -32.61 -10.88
CA GLU A 64 50.33 -32.02 -10.01
C GLU A 64 49.03 -32.82 -10.17
N LEU A 65 48.46 -33.26 -9.04
CA LEU A 65 47.20 -34.00 -9.03
C LEU A 65 46.05 -33.01 -8.87
N ASP A 66 45.33 -32.75 -9.95
CA ASP A 66 44.14 -31.88 -9.93
C ASP A 66 42.99 -32.55 -9.17
N GLU A 67 42.82 -32.19 -7.90
CA GLU A 67 41.68 -32.61 -7.09
C GLU A 67 40.49 -31.65 -7.31
N LEU A 68 39.50 -32.10 -8.08
CA LEU A 68 38.27 -31.34 -8.32
C LEU A 68 37.23 -31.60 -7.21
N THR A 69 37.42 -31.01 -6.04
CA THR A 69 36.44 -31.09 -4.94
C THR A 69 35.21 -30.23 -5.27
N ARG A 70 34.05 -30.87 -5.51
CA ARG A 70 32.76 -30.16 -5.66
C ARG A 70 32.15 -29.89 -4.29
N GLY A 71 32.18 -28.65 -3.83
CA GLY A 71 31.46 -28.19 -2.65
C GLY A 71 30.02 -27.81 -2.97
N ILE A 72 29.03 -28.36 -2.24
CA ILE A 72 27.62 -27.94 -2.35
C ILE A 72 27.41 -26.76 -1.39
N GLY A 73 27.43 -25.54 -1.91
CA GLY A 73 27.06 -24.35 -1.14
C GLY A 73 25.54 -24.11 -1.18
N LYS A 74 24.89 -24.00 -0.02
CA LYS A 74 23.50 -23.55 0.10
C LYS A 74 23.46 -22.18 0.76
N VAL A 75 23.01 -21.16 0.03
CA VAL A 75 22.80 -19.82 0.59
C VAL A 75 21.50 -19.82 1.39
N ILE A 76 21.61 -19.70 2.72
CA ILE A 76 20.46 -19.59 3.62
C ILE A 76 20.41 -18.13 4.08
N PRO A 77 19.27 -17.42 3.89
CA PRO A 77 19.14 -16.05 4.37
C PRO A 77 19.25 -16.03 5.89
N SER A 78 20.04 -15.11 6.43
CA SER A 78 20.26 -14.95 7.87
C SER A 78 19.03 -14.41 8.62
N ARG A 79 18.04 -13.89 7.88
CA ARG A 79 16.79 -13.30 8.41
C ARG A 79 15.57 -13.92 7.74
N GLN A 80 14.47 -13.97 8.48
CA GLN A 80 13.19 -14.45 7.97
C GLN A 80 12.69 -13.56 6.82
N VAL A 81 12.23 -14.20 5.75
CA VAL A 81 11.63 -13.51 4.60
C VAL A 81 10.39 -12.77 5.06
N GLN A 82 10.39 -11.45 4.88
CA GLN A 82 9.23 -10.60 5.18
C GLN A 82 8.36 -10.48 3.93
N VAL A 83 7.11 -10.92 4.02
CA VAL A 83 6.14 -10.76 2.94
C VAL A 83 5.51 -9.38 3.07
N VAL A 84 5.77 -8.50 2.10
CA VAL A 84 5.14 -7.18 2.02
C VAL A 84 3.78 -7.35 1.36
N GLN A 85 2.70 -7.06 2.10
CA GLN A 85 1.32 -7.11 1.61
C GLN A 85 0.66 -5.74 1.77
N ASN A 86 -0.17 -5.36 0.81
CA ASN A 86 -1.02 -4.18 0.94
C ASN A 86 -2.27 -4.53 1.77
N LEU A 87 -2.57 -3.76 2.80
CA LEU A 87 -3.72 -3.96 3.68
C LEU A 87 -5.04 -3.46 3.07
N GLU A 88 -4.98 -2.48 2.18
CA GLU A 88 -6.17 -1.80 1.64
C GLU A 88 -6.69 -2.42 0.34
N GLY A 89 -5.94 -3.34 -0.27
CA GLY A 89 -6.24 -3.81 -1.63
C GLY A 89 -6.08 -2.70 -2.68
N GLY A 90 -6.05 -3.06 -3.96
CA GLY A 90 -5.90 -2.08 -5.06
C GLY A 90 -5.24 -2.68 -6.30
N ILE A 91 -5.39 -2.02 -7.44
CA ILE A 91 -4.80 -2.45 -8.70
C ILE A 91 -3.36 -1.95 -8.74
N VAL A 92 -2.40 -2.82 -9.06
CA VAL A 92 -1.00 -2.41 -9.23
C VAL A 92 -0.88 -1.57 -10.50
N LYS A 93 -0.42 -0.33 -10.37
CA LYS A 93 -0.15 0.57 -11.50
C LYS A 93 1.26 0.36 -12.06
N GLU A 94 2.25 0.28 -11.17
CA GLU A 94 3.65 0.15 -11.56
C GLU A 94 4.46 -0.61 -10.52
N LEU A 95 5.36 -1.49 -10.97
CA LEU A 95 6.34 -2.17 -10.13
C LEU A 95 7.72 -1.52 -10.34
N LEU A 96 8.28 -0.90 -9.30
CA LEU A 96 9.53 -0.13 -9.38
C LEU A 96 10.78 -0.97 -9.13
N VAL A 97 10.62 -2.27 -8.86
CA VAL A 97 11.70 -3.18 -8.50
C VAL A 97 11.69 -4.46 -9.30
N LYS A 98 12.85 -5.09 -9.43
CA LYS A 98 13.05 -6.37 -10.10
C LYS A 98 13.47 -7.46 -9.11
N GLU A 99 13.26 -8.71 -9.48
CA GLU A 99 13.70 -9.85 -8.68
C GLU A 99 15.22 -9.80 -8.44
N GLY A 100 15.64 -10.04 -7.20
CA GLY A 100 17.05 -10.00 -6.80
C GLY A 100 17.64 -8.59 -6.60
N GLN A 101 16.86 -7.53 -6.81
CA GLN A 101 17.31 -6.16 -6.56
C GLN A 101 17.43 -5.87 -5.06
N PHE A 102 18.55 -5.28 -4.64
CA PHE A 102 18.72 -4.78 -3.28
C PHE A 102 17.89 -3.51 -3.07
N VAL A 103 17.07 -3.50 -2.02
CA VAL A 103 16.19 -2.37 -1.67
C VAL A 103 16.51 -1.84 -0.26
N LYS A 104 16.30 -0.55 -0.06
CA LYS A 104 16.48 0.10 1.26
C LYS A 104 15.14 0.24 1.98
N SER A 105 15.18 0.37 3.31
CA SER A 105 13.98 0.68 4.09
C SER A 105 13.38 2.02 3.66
N GLY A 106 12.06 2.07 3.48
CA GLY A 106 11.34 3.26 3.00
C GLY A 106 11.38 3.47 1.48
N GLN A 107 12.08 2.62 0.72
CA GLN A 107 12.06 2.68 -0.74
C GLN A 107 10.70 2.24 -1.28
N VAL A 108 10.12 3.03 -2.18
CA VAL A 108 8.87 2.68 -2.88
C VAL A 108 9.13 1.48 -3.78
N LEU A 109 8.37 0.40 -3.57
CA LEU A 109 8.49 -0.85 -4.33
C LEU A 109 7.42 -0.95 -5.42
N VAL A 110 6.21 -0.52 -5.11
CA VAL A 110 5.02 -0.65 -5.95
C VAL A 110 4.21 0.64 -5.85
N ILE A 111 3.68 1.09 -6.99
CA ILE A 111 2.69 2.16 -7.06
C ILE A 111 1.33 1.50 -7.32
N ILE A 112 0.35 1.82 -6.48
CA ILE A 112 -1.04 1.35 -6.62
C ILE A 112 -1.83 2.41 -7.38
N ASP A 113 -2.81 1.97 -8.17
CA ASP A 113 -3.76 2.85 -8.83
C ASP A 113 -4.71 3.51 -7.82
N ASP A 114 -4.60 4.82 -7.69
CA ASP A 114 -5.36 5.68 -6.77
C ASP A 114 -6.63 6.26 -7.41
N THR A 115 -7.09 5.73 -8.56
CA THR A 115 -8.28 6.30 -9.22
C THR A 115 -9.52 6.25 -8.32
N GLY A 116 -9.71 5.17 -7.56
CA GLY A 116 -10.84 5.02 -6.63
C GLY A 116 -10.71 5.85 -5.35
N ALA A 117 -9.55 5.78 -4.68
CA ALA A 117 -9.31 6.52 -3.44
C ALA A 117 -9.17 8.04 -3.69
N GLY A 118 -8.55 8.43 -4.81
CA GLY A 118 -8.53 9.81 -5.29
C GLY A 118 -9.94 10.37 -5.56
N SER A 119 -10.84 9.60 -6.18
CA SER A 119 -12.23 10.04 -6.40
C SER A 119 -12.97 10.26 -5.08
N SER A 120 -12.85 9.31 -4.14
CA SER A 120 -13.47 9.41 -2.81
C SER A 120 -12.92 10.60 -2.01
N TYR A 121 -11.62 10.88 -2.13
CA TYR A 121 -10.99 12.04 -1.52
C TYR A 121 -11.54 13.35 -2.09
N GLN A 122 -11.65 13.47 -3.42
CA GLN A 122 -12.20 14.67 -4.06
C GLN A 122 -13.67 14.89 -3.69
N GLU A 123 -14.48 13.82 -3.65
CA GLU A 123 -15.86 13.90 -3.19
C GLU A 123 -15.95 14.37 -1.73
N GLY A 124 -15.14 13.78 -0.84
CA GLY A 124 -15.09 14.19 0.56
C GLY A 124 -14.66 15.65 0.74
N ARG A 125 -13.69 16.12 -0.04
CA ARG A 125 -13.24 17.52 -0.05
C ARG A 125 -14.34 18.47 -0.54
N ALA A 126 -15.04 18.13 -1.62
CA ALA A 126 -16.17 18.91 -2.12
C ALA A 126 -17.30 18.97 -1.07
N LYS A 127 -17.61 17.84 -0.44
CA LYS A 127 -18.65 17.75 0.60
C LYS A 127 -18.30 18.59 1.83
N LEU A 128 -17.03 18.56 2.24
CA LEU A 128 -16.53 19.41 3.33
C LEU A 128 -16.74 20.90 3.00
N GLY A 129 -16.44 21.31 1.76
CA GLY A 129 -16.66 22.68 1.29
C GLY A 129 -18.13 23.11 1.37
N GLU A 130 -19.04 22.26 0.88
CA GLU A 130 -20.49 22.46 0.96
C GLU A 130 -20.97 22.63 2.41
N LEU A 131 -20.56 21.71 3.31
CA LEU A 131 -20.98 21.77 4.71
C LEU A 131 -20.45 23.01 5.42
N LYS A 132 -19.21 23.43 5.13
CA LYS A 132 -18.63 24.65 5.70
C LYS A 132 -19.40 25.89 5.25
N ALA A 133 -19.65 26.03 3.95
CA ALA A 133 -20.41 27.17 3.41
C ALA A 133 -21.84 27.22 3.98
N ARG A 134 -22.52 26.07 4.02
CA ARG A 134 -23.86 25.95 4.62
C ARG A 134 -23.85 26.31 6.11
N ALA A 135 -22.86 25.86 6.87
CA ALA A 135 -22.75 26.17 8.29
C ALA A 135 -22.58 27.68 8.53
N VAL A 136 -21.80 28.37 7.68
CA VAL A 136 -21.66 29.83 7.74
C VAL A 136 -23.00 30.51 7.45
N ARG A 137 -23.70 30.10 6.37
CA ARG A 137 -25.05 30.63 6.07
C ARG A 137 -26.01 30.45 7.23
N LEU A 138 -26.10 29.24 7.80
CA LEU A 138 -27.03 28.94 8.88
C LEU A 138 -26.72 29.74 10.15
N ARG A 139 -25.44 29.94 10.49
CA ARG A 139 -25.05 30.81 11.60
C ARG A 139 -25.43 32.28 11.36
N ALA A 140 -25.34 32.73 10.11
CA ALA A 140 -25.76 34.08 9.72
C ALA A 140 -27.28 34.25 9.74
N GLU A 141 -28.04 33.25 9.29
CA GLU A 141 -29.49 33.24 9.39
C GLU A 141 -29.99 33.18 10.84
N ALA A 142 -29.26 32.49 11.71
CA ALA A 142 -29.53 32.44 13.14
C ALA A 142 -29.16 33.73 13.89
N GLY A 143 -28.47 34.67 13.24
CA GLY A 143 -28.02 35.92 13.85
C GLY A 143 -26.83 35.78 14.81
N ILE A 144 -26.11 34.65 14.77
CA ILE A 144 -24.96 34.37 15.65
C ILE A 144 -23.70 35.09 15.16
N ALA A 145 -23.49 35.13 13.85
CA ALA A 145 -22.31 35.72 13.22
C ALA A 145 -22.65 36.27 11.83
N PRO A 146 -21.93 37.29 11.33
CA PRO A 146 -22.10 37.75 9.95
C PRO A 146 -21.71 36.67 8.94
N PHE A 147 -22.29 36.74 7.73
CA PHE A 147 -21.91 35.85 6.62
C PHE A 147 -20.52 36.23 6.11
N ILE A 148 -19.49 35.58 6.66
CA ILE A 148 -18.09 35.74 6.28
C ILE A 148 -17.58 34.37 5.87
N ILE A 149 -17.16 34.24 4.62
CA ILE A 149 -16.57 33.01 4.10
C ILE A 149 -15.05 33.16 4.05
N ASP A 150 -14.36 32.11 4.50
CA ASP A 150 -12.91 31.99 4.51
C ASP A 150 -12.33 31.99 3.08
N ASP A 151 -11.18 32.61 2.88
CA ASP A 151 -10.57 32.83 1.55
C ASP A 151 -10.20 31.49 0.87
N ASP A 152 -9.81 30.48 1.64
CA ASP A 152 -9.52 29.13 1.13
C ASP A 152 -10.77 28.48 0.51
N ALA A 153 -11.94 28.64 1.13
CA ALA A 153 -13.19 28.12 0.58
C ALA A 153 -13.57 28.88 -0.70
N LYS A 154 -13.36 30.20 -0.72
CA LYS A 154 -13.68 31.09 -1.86
C LYS A 154 -12.88 30.76 -3.11
N ASN A 155 -11.60 30.43 -2.95
CA ASN A 155 -10.74 30.09 -4.07
C ASN A 155 -10.98 28.66 -4.58
N ASN A 156 -11.26 27.72 -3.68
CA ASN A 156 -11.45 26.32 -4.07
C ASN A 156 -12.84 26.04 -4.66
N TYR A 157 -13.89 26.74 -4.21
CA TYR A 157 -15.28 26.48 -4.60
C TYR A 157 -16.11 27.75 -4.83
N PRO A 158 -15.73 28.63 -5.78
CA PRO A 158 -16.37 29.93 -5.98
C PRO A 158 -17.87 29.84 -6.33
N MET A 159 -18.24 28.89 -7.19
CA MET A 159 -19.63 28.72 -7.65
C MET A 159 -20.57 28.34 -6.49
N LEU A 160 -20.13 27.43 -5.62
CA LEU A 160 -20.89 26.96 -4.45
C LEU A 160 -21.14 28.09 -3.45
N ILE A 161 -20.13 28.93 -3.23
CA ILE A 161 -20.23 30.09 -2.35
C ILE A 161 -21.19 31.14 -2.88
N MET A 162 -21.13 31.42 -4.18
CA MET A 162 -22.10 32.32 -4.83
C MET A 162 -23.53 31.82 -4.69
N GLU A 163 -23.74 30.49 -4.76
CA GLU A 163 -25.06 29.90 -4.56
C GLU A 163 -25.56 30.06 -3.12
N GLU A 164 -24.74 29.72 -2.13
CA GLU A 164 -25.11 29.88 -0.72
C GLU A 164 -25.33 31.34 -0.33
N GLN A 165 -24.56 32.28 -0.90
CA GLN A 165 -24.79 33.72 -0.72
C GLN A 165 -26.13 34.16 -1.29
N ARG A 166 -26.47 33.74 -2.51
CA ARG A 166 -27.77 34.06 -3.13
C ARG A 166 -28.94 33.50 -2.31
N LEU A 167 -28.78 32.29 -1.78
CA LEU A 167 -29.78 31.66 -0.92
C LEU A 167 -29.95 32.45 0.39
N TYR A 168 -28.85 32.88 1.00
CA TYR A 168 -28.86 33.75 2.18
C TYR A 168 -29.64 35.06 1.93
N GLU A 169 -29.33 35.77 0.84
CA GLU A 169 -29.99 37.03 0.47
C GLU A 169 -31.48 36.83 0.22
N THR A 170 -31.84 35.75 -0.48
CA THR A 170 -33.25 35.39 -0.77
C THR A 170 -34.01 35.09 0.52
N ASN A 171 -33.41 34.33 1.45
CA ASN A 171 -34.03 34.01 2.73
C ASN A 171 -34.16 35.25 3.62
N ALA A 172 -33.17 36.14 3.61
CA ALA A 172 -33.23 37.39 4.34
C ALA A 172 -34.35 38.31 3.83
N ALA A 173 -34.47 38.44 2.50
CA ALA A 173 -35.54 39.19 1.86
C ALA A 173 -36.93 38.60 2.18
N ARG A 174 -37.08 37.27 2.08
CA ARG A 174 -38.33 36.57 2.41
C ARG A 174 -38.76 36.83 3.86
N ARG A 175 -37.84 36.70 4.81
CA ARG A 175 -38.11 36.96 6.24
C ARG A 175 -38.55 38.40 6.49
N ASN A 176 -37.94 39.37 5.82
CA ASN A 176 -38.32 40.77 5.93
C ASN A 176 -39.72 41.03 5.35
N ASN A 177 -40.03 40.47 4.17
CA ASN A 177 -41.36 40.58 3.57
C ASN A 177 -42.44 39.96 4.46
N GLU A 178 -42.18 38.77 5.03
CA GLU A 178 -43.09 38.14 5.99
C GLU A 178 -43.34 39.06 7.20
N LYS A 179 -42.29 39.64 7.77
CA LYS A 179 -42.39 40.60 8.88
C LYS A 179 -43.23 41.82 8.49
N GLU A 180 -43.03 42.38 7.31
CA GLU A 180 -43.81 43.52 6.82
C GLU A 180 -45.29 43.18 6.68
N VAL A 181 -45.61 42.01 6.11
CA VAL A 181 -46.99 41.52 6.00
C VAL A 181 -47.63 41.40 7.39
N PHE A 182 -46.92 40.85 8.37
CA PHE A 182 -47.41 40.78 9.75
C PHE A 182 -47.65 42.17 10.37
N VAL A 183 -46.74 43.12 10.14
CA VAL A 183 -46.91 44.51 10.59
C VAL A 183 -48.14 45.16 9.96
N GLN A 184 -48.38 44.95 8.65
CA GLN A 184 -49.56 45.47 7.98
C GLN A 184 -50.85 44.85 8.52
N ARG A 185 -50.89 43.54 8.73
CA ARG A 185 -52.03 42.85 9.36
C ARG A 185 -52.31 43.37 10.76
N PHE A 186 -51.26 43.60 11.56
CA PHE A 186 -51.39 44.16 12.90
C PHE A 186 -52.02 45.56 12.86
N LYS A 187 -51.58 46.43 11.94
CA LYS A 187 -52.17 47.77 11.74
C LYS A 187 -53.64 47.69 11.31
N GLN A 188 -53.98 46.82 10.35
CA GLN A 188 -55.36 46.61 9.91
C GLN A 188 -56.25 46.17 11.08
N ARG A 189 -55.80 45.21 11.90
CA ARG A 189 -56.54 44.74 13.08
C ARG A 189 -56.78 45.83 14.11
N GLN A 190 -55.81 46.73 14.29
CA GLN A 190 -56.01 47.89 15.19
C GLN A 190 -57.07 48.85 14.66
N VAL A 191 -57.10 49.12 13.36
CA VAL A 191 -58.14 49.95 12.72
C VAL A 191 -59.51 49.28 12.85
N GLU A 192 -59.61 47.97 12.60
CA GLU A 192 -60.84 47.19 12.81
C GLU A 192 -61.33 47.29 14.27
N LEU A 193 -60.43 47.16 15.24
CA LEU A 193 -60.75 47.27 16.66
C LEU A 193 -61.25 48.69 17.00
N ALA A 194 -60.62 49.73 16.46
CA ALA A 194 -61.06 51.12 16.65
C ALA A 194 -62.47 51.34 16.09
N ASN A 195 -62.74 50.85 14.87
CA ASN A 195 -64.06 50.93 14.25
C ASN A 195 -65.13 50.14 15.01
N ALA A 196 -64.80 48.94 15.50
CA ALA A 196 -65.69 48.15 16.32
C ALA A 196 -66.04 48.86 17.64
N ARG A 197 -65.06 49.50 18.29
CA ARG A 197 -65.28 50.32 19.49
C ARG A 197 -66.20 51.52 19.22
N LEU A 198 -65.99 52.22 18.10
CA LEU A 198 -66.87 53.33 17.69
C LEU A 198 -68.30 52.84 17.43
N ARG A 199 -68.46 51.70 16.75
CA ARG A 199 -69.77 51.10 16.52
C ARG A 199 -70.47 50.74 17.82
N LEU A 200 -69.75 50.16 18.77
CA LEU A 200 -70.26 49.84 20.11
C LEU A 200 -70.69 51.12 20.85
N LYS A 201 -69.89 52.19 20.81
CA LYS A 201 -70.24 53.49 21.39
C LYS A 201 -71.52 54.06 20.77
N ASN A 202 -71.63 54.04 19.44
CA ASN A 202 -72.81 54.54 18.74
C ASN A 202 -74.08 53.74 19.07
N LEU A 203 -73.96 52.41 19.17
CA LEU A 203 -75.06 51.53 19.58
C LEU A 203 -75.51 51.83 21.01
N HIS A 204 -74.58 52.07 21.94
CA HIS A 204 -74.93 52.47 23.31
C HIS A 204 -75.68 53.81 23.35
N THR A 205 -75.21 54.82 22.61
CA THR A 205 -75.89 56.12 22.51
C THR A 205 -77.28 55.96 21.89
N SER A 206 -77.40 55.21 20.80
CA SER A 206 -78.69 54.97 20.12
C SER A 206 -79.68 54.25 21.03
N ARG A 207 -79.24 53.21 21.74
CA ARG A 207 -80.07 52.51 22.74
C ARG A 207 -80.55 53.45 23.83
N GLY A 208 -79.68 54.34 24.34
CA GLY A 208 -80.07 55.35 25.34
C GLY A 208 -81.12 56.33 24.83
N MET A 209 -80.99 56.79 23.58
CA MET A 209 -81.98 57.67 22.94
C MET A 209 -83.33 56.97 22.74
N ILE A 210 -83.33 55.74 22.21
CA ILE A 210 -84.56 54.94 22.04
C ILE A 210 -85.24 54.71 23.40
N HIS A 211 -84.47 54.38 24.43
CA HIS A 211 -85.02 54.19 25.78
C HIS A 211 -85.70 55.45 26.31
N ARG A 212 -85.06 56.62 26.15
CA ARG A 212 -85.64 57.92 26.53
C ARG A 212 -86.90 58.24 25.73
N GLU A 213 -86.94 57.88 24.45
CA GLU A 213 -88.13 58.05 23.62
C GLU A 213 -89.28 57.15 24.09
N ILE A 214 -88.99 55.90 24.46
CA ILE A 214 -89.98 54.98 25.07
C ILE A 214 -90.52 55.56 26.39
N GLU A 215 -89.64 56.04 27.28
CA GLU A 215 -90.04 56.64 28.57
C GLU A 215 -90.96 57.87 28.40
N LEU A 216 -90.69 58.70 27.39
CA LEU A 216 -91.53 59.87 27.08
C LEU A 216 -92.87 59.47 26.46
N MET A 217 -92.90 58.42 25.64
CA MET A 217 -94.10 57.97 24.93
C MET A 217 -95.00 57.06 25.78
N GLU A 218 -94.46 56.34 26.77
CA GLU A 218 -95.24 55.47 27.66
C GLU A 218 -96.41 56.17 28.38
N PRO A 219 -96.25 57.35 29.03
CA PRO A 219 -97.37 58.04 29.65
C PRO A 219 -98.35 58.63 28.62
N LEU A 220 -97.90 58.95 27.40
CA LEU A 220 -98.76 59.45 26.32
C LEU A 220 -99.65 58.34 25.74
N TYR A 221 -99.09 57.15 25.56
CA TYR A 221 -99.85 55.94 25.21
C TYR A 221 -100.88 55.59 26.29
N LYS A 222 -100.50 55.59 27.58
CA LYS A 222 -101.45 55.34 28.70
C LYS A 222 -102.61 56.34 28.75
N LYS A 223 -102.43 57.54 28.21
CA LYS A 223 -103.47 58.58 28.09
C LYS A 223 -104.28 58.48 26.79
N GLY A 224 -104.02 57.50 25.93
CA GLY A 224 -104.72 57.29 24.66
C GLY A 224 -104.32 58.26 23.54
N LEU A 225 -103.21 59.00 23.70
CA LEU A 225 -102.79 60.07 22.78
C LEU A 225 -101.82 59.61 21.69
N VAL A 226 -101.40 58.33 21.71
CA VAL A 226 -100.45 57.74 20.74
C VAL A 226 -100.97 56.36 20.31
N SER A 227 -100.76 56.01 19.04
CA SER A 227 -101.18 54.74 18.45
C SER A 227 -100.45 53.54 19.07
N GLU A 228 -101.19 52.46 19.39
CA GLU A 228 -100.62 51.22 19.94
C GLU A 228 -99.56 50.59 19.02
N LEU A 229 -99.74 50.71 17.70
CA LEU A 229 -98.78 50.21 16.71
C LEU A 229 -97.45 50.96 16.79
N GLU A 230 -97.48 52.28 16.95
CA GLU A 230 -96.27 53.11 17.04
C GLU A 230 -95.49 52.80 18.31
N PHE A 231 -96.19 52.58 19.43
CA PHE A 231 -95.56 52.19 20.69
C PHE A 231 -94.93 50.78 20.63
N ILE A 232 -95.61 49.81 20.01
CA ILE A 232 -95.07 48.46 19.82
C ILE A 232 -93.84 48.48 18.90
N GLN A 233 -93.87 49.24 17.81
CA GLN A 233 -92.73 49.39 16.90
C GLN A 233 -91.52 50.02 17.59
N LEU A 234 -91.73 50.99 18.48
CA LEU A 234 -90.66 51.61 19.25
C LEU A 234 -90.02 50.62 20.25
N LYS A 235 -90.80 49.72 20.83
CA LYS A 235 -90.32 48.67 21.76
C LYS A 235 -89.58 47.52 21.06
N GLN A 236 -89.80 47.33 19.76
CA GLN A 236 -89.17 46.28 18.95
C GLN A 236 -87.87 46.73 18.25
N LYS A 237 -87.57 48.03 18.24
CA LYS A 237 -86.31 48.62 17.73
C LYS A 237 -85.18 48.50 18.73
#